data_AF-A0A9X2MRX1-F1
#
_entry.id   AF-A0A9X2MRX1-F1
#
_cell.length_a   1.000
_cell.length_b   1.000
_cell.length_c   1.000
_cell.angle_alpha   90.00
_cell.angle_beta   90.00
_cell.angle_gamma   90.00
#
_symmetry.space_group_name_H-M   'P 1'
#
loop_
_entity.id
_entity.type
_entity.pdbx_description
1 polymer ?
#
loop_
_entity_poly.entity_id
_entity_poly.type
_entity_poly.pdbx_seq_one_letter_code
_entity_poly.pdbx_strand_id
1 'polypeptide(L)' 'MTIKDLRRRLEFMKYMGFDESKKMWVYSYSDRTNHRTYGIIAGKLTVVKLSSLKGLNLHFGK' A
#
# COMPACT_ATOMS: atom_id res chain seq x y z
N MET A 1 -8.68 -8.24 -2.49
CA MET A 1 -7.32 -8.75 -2.22
C MET A 1 -7.08 -8.69 -0.73
N THR A 2 -6.56 -9.75 -0.13
CA THR A 2 -6.25 -9.83 1.31
C THR A 2 -4.78 -9.54 1.58
N ILE A 3 -4.41 -9.31 2.83
CA ILE A 3 -3.01 -9.21 3.25
C ILE A 3 -2.22 -10.49 2.89
N LYS A 4 -2.85 -11.67 2.98
CA LYS A 4 -2.20 -12.94 2.61
C LYS A 4 -1.84 -12.98 1.13
N ASP A 5 -2.75 -12.52 0.26
CA ASP A 5 -2.49 -12.43 -1.18
C ASP A 5 -1.35 -11.45 -1.49
N LEU A 6 -1.35 -10.33 -0.77
CA LEU A 6 -0.33 -9.29 -0.88
C LEU A 6 1.06 -9.80 -0.49
N ARG A 7 1.15 -10.55 0.62
CA ARG A 7 2.40 -11.13 1.12
C ARG A 7 3.06 -12.08 0.10
N ARG A 8 2.27 -12.82 -0.68
CA ARG A 8 2.79 -13.68 -1.75
C ARG A 8 3.40 -12.90 -2.93
N ARG A 9 3.18 -11.59 -3.00
CA ARG A 9 3.65 -10.69 -4.07
C ARG A 9 4.61 -9.61 -3.54
N LEU A 10 5.07 -9.75 -2.30
CA LEU A 10 5.90 -8.77 -1.59
C LEU A 10 7.17 -8.37 -2.36
N GLU A 11 7.77 -9.32 -3.09
CA GLU A 11 8.98 -9.08 -3.89
C GLU A 11 8.80 -7.99 -4.96
N PHE A 12 7.56 -7.74 -5.39
CA PHE A 12 7.21 -6.71 -6.37
C PHE A 12 6.59 -5.45 -5.74
N MET A 13 6.58 -5.36 -4.41
CA MET A 13 5.96 -4.26 -3.68
C MET A 13 7.00 -3.36 -3.05
N LYS A 14 6.95 -2.08 -3.40
CA LYS A 14 7.75 -1.03 -2.80
C LYS A 14 6.95 -0.33 -1.72
N TYR A 15 7.49 -0.27 -0.51
CA TYR A 15 6.90 0.53 0.55
C TYR A 15 6.99 2.02 0.21
N MET A 16 5.86 2.72 0.32
CA MET A 16 5.74 4.14 0.02
C MET A 16 5.70 4.99 1.28
N GLY A 17 5.24 4.47 2.41
CA GLY A 17 5.12 5.23 3.66
C GLY A 17 3.89 4.87 4.46
N PHE A 18 3.75 5.48 5.63
CA PHE A 18 2.61 5.30 6.52
C PHE A 18 1.77 6.58 6.56
N ASP A 19 0.47 6.45 6.32
CA ASP A 19 -0.51 7.52 6.56
C ASP A 19 -1.00 7.43 8.01
N GLU A 20 -0.49 8.32 8.86
CA GLU A 20 -0.83 8.39 10.29
C GLU A 20 -2.30 8.72 10.53
N SER A 21 -2.90 9.57 9.69
CA SER A 21 -4.30 9.99 9.81
C SER A 21 -5.25 8.83 9.55
N LYS A 22 -4.91 7.98 8.57
CA LYS A 22 -5.73 6.83 8.17
C LYS A 22 -5.25 5.50 8.77
N LYS A 23 -4.20 5.53 9.58
CA LYS A 23 -3.52 4.36 10.17
C LYS A 23 -3.26 3.27 9.13
N MET A 24 -2.62 3.66 8.02
CA MET A 24 -2.52 2.85 6.81
C MET A 24 -1.10 2.81 6.24
N TRP A 25 -0.55 1.61 6.03
CA TRP A 25 0.69 1.43 5.27
C TRP A 25 0.40 1.44 3.79
N VAL A 26 1.16 2.23 3.04
CA VAL A 26 0.98 2.40 1.60
C VAL A 26 2.14 1.76 0.87
N TYR A 27 1.81 0.98 -0.15
CA TYR A 27 2.77 0.27 -0.98
C TYR A 27 2.42 0.51 -2.45
N SER A 28 3.42 0.70 -3.28
CA SER A 28 3.28 0.65 -4.73
C SER A 28 3.70 -0.72 -5.25
N TYR A 29 2.98 -1.18 -6.25
CA TYR A 29 3.28 -2.37 -7.03
C TYR A 29 3.49 -1.90 -8.46
N SER A 30 4.66 -2.20 -9.02
CA SER A 30 4.96 -1.88 -10.41
C SER A 30 5.39 -3.16 -11.10
N ASP A 31 4.65 -3.58 -12.12
CA ASP A 31 5.10 -4.58 -13.09
C ASP A 31 5.46 -3.89 -14.42
N ARG A 32 5.82 -4.66 -15.45
CA ARG A 32 6.25 -4.13 -16.75
C ARG A 32 5.17 -3.31 -17.46
N THR A 33 3.89 -3.42 -17.08
CA THR A 33 2.76 -2.82 -17.79
C THR A 33 1.76 -2.08 -16.89
N ASN A 34 1.86 -2.20 -15.58
CA ASN A 34 0.92 -1.65 -14.61
C ASN A 34 1.65 -1.08 -13.39
N HIS A 35 1.28 0.15 -13.04
CA HIS A 35 1.58 0.74 -11.74
C HIS A 35 0.30 0.80 -10.91
N ARG A 36 0.30 0.22 -9.70
CA ARG A 36 -0.85 0.19 -8.79
C ARG A 36 -0.40 0.52 -7.38
N THR A 37 -1.22 1.28 -6.66
CA THR A 37 -0.96 1.58 -5.24
C THR A 37 -1.98 0.87 -4.37
N TYR A 38 -1.51 0.32 -3.26
CA TYR A 38 -2.31 -0.39 -2.28
C TYR A 38 -2.09 0.18 -0.88
N GLY A 39 -3.16 0.20 -0.09
CA GLY A 39 -3.16 0.57 1.31
C GLY A 39 -3.53 -0.62 2.19
N ILE A 40 -2.78 -0.83 3.26
CA ILE A 40 -3.07 -1.81 4.31
C ILE A 40 -3.49 -1.03 5.55
N ILE A 41 -4.74 -1.16 5.97
CA ILE A 41 -5.28 -0.47 7.14
C ILE A 41 -5.04 -1.35 8.37
N ALA A 42 -4.51 -0.77 9.45
CA ALA A 42 -4.30 -1.49 10.71
C ALA A 42 -5.61 -2.13 11.22
N GLY A 43 -5.52 -3.40 11.63
CA GLY A 43 -6.69 -4.16 12.12
C GLY A 43 -7.64 -4.69 11.04
N LYS A 44 -7.39 -4.42 9.75
CA LYS A 44 -8.20 -4.96 8.64
C LYS A 44 -7.44 -6.03 7.87
N LEU A 45 -8.12 -7.13 7.52
CA LEU A 45 -7.56 -8.21 6.69
C LEU A 45 -7.53 -7.87 5.19
N THR A 46 -8.33 -6.90 4.79
CA THR A 46 -8.50 -6.47 3.40
C THR A 46 -7.52 -5.36 3.04
N VAL A 47 -6.97 -5.46 1.83
CA VAL A 47 -6.12 -4.43 1.23
C VAL A 47 -6.98 -3.55 0.33
N VAL A 48 -6.84 -2.23 0.46
CA VAL A 48 -7.54 -1.27 -0.39
C VAL A 48 -6.67 -0.87 -1.57
N LYS A 49 -7.26 -0.79 -2.76
CA LYS A 49 -6.58 -0.23 -3.93
C LYS A 49 -6.77 1.29 -3.92
N LEU A 50 -5.68 2.03 -4.00
CA LEU A 50 -5.69 3.49 -4.05
C LEU A 50 -5.62 3.92 -5.52
N SER A 51 -6.53 4.81 -5.92
CA SER A 51 -6.55 5.38 -7.27
C SER A 51 -5.49 6.46 -7.48
N SER A 52 -5.06 7.13 -6.41
CA SER A 52 -3.95 8.07 -6.40
C SER A 52 -3.33 8.20 -5.02
N LEU A 53 -2.18 8.89 -4.91
CA LEU A 53 -1.56 9.26 -3.64
C LEU A 53 -2.11 10.59 -3.08
N LYS A 54 -2.99 11.27 -3.80
CA LYS A 54 -3.50 12.59 -3.42
C LYS A 54 -4.30 12.50 -2.12
N GLY A 55 -3.98 13.36 -1.15
CA GLY A 55 -4.64 13.39 0.16
C GLY A 55 -4.14 12.33 1.16
N LEU A 56 -3.06 11.61 0.83
CA LEU A 56 -2.33 10.79 1.79
C LEU A 56 -1.26 11.64 2.46
N ASN A 57 -1.16 11.57 3.79
CA ASN A 57 -0.08 12.19 4.54
C ASN A 57 0.99 11.13 4.80
N LEU A 58 1.80 10.84 3.78
CA LEU A 58 2.78 9.76 3.84
C LEU A 58 4.00 10.20 4.63
N HIS A 59 4.20 9.57 5.78
CA HIS A 59 5.45 9.62 6.51
C HIS A 59 6.38 8.53 5.98
N PHE A 60 7.44 8.95 5.30
CA PHE A 60 8.53 8.07 4.90
C PHE A 60 9.35 7.81 6.16
N GLY A 61 9.35 6.57 6.66
CA GLY A 61 10.21 6.19 7.77
C GLY A 61 11.67 6.52 7.41
N LYS A 62 12.40 7.12 8.35
CA LYS A 62 13.86 7.30 8.24
C LYS A 62 14.56 5.96 8.10
#